data_AF-A0A966YHL9-F1
#
_entry.id   AF-A0A966YHL9-F1
#
_cell.length_a   1.000
_cell.length_b   1.000
_cell.length_c   1.000
_cell.angle_alpha   90.00
_cell.angle_beta   90.00
_cell.angle_gamma   90.00
#
_symmetry.space_group_name_H-M   'P 1'
#
loop_
_entity.id
_entity.type
_entity.pdbx_description
1 polymer ?
#
loop_
_entity_poly.entity_id
_entity_poly.type
_entity_poly.pdbx_seq_one_letter_code
_entity_poly.pdbx_strand_id
1 'polypeptide(L)'
;MCYYTSHKGRELAANPYAALTFHWVEQERQVRIEGRVEQTSAAESDAYFQSRPSGSRIGAWSSPQSEVIPNRATLEELFNQFQQRYPDEAAIPRPEYWGG
;
A
#
# COMPACT_ATOMS: atom_id res chain seq x y z
N MET A 1 -2.83 1.55 -4.91
CA MET A 1 -1.78 2.11 -4.03
C MET A 1 -0.90 1.00 -3.50
N CYS A 2 0.41 1.25 -3.41
CA CYS A 2 1.41 0.33 -2.90
C CYS A 2 2.48 1.07 -2.08
N TYR A 3 3.45 0.31 -1.57
CA TYR A 3 4.63 0.87 -0.91
C TYR A 3 5.72 1.04 -1.97
N TYR A 4 6.24 2.26 -2.14
CA TYR A 4 7.31 2.56 -3.11
C TYR A 4 8.60 1.79 -2.81
N THR A 5 8.83 1.44 -1.54
CA THR A 5 10.00 0.66 -1.10
C THR A 5 9.84 -0.85 -1.26
N SER A 6 8.64 -1.34 -1.57
CA SER A 6 8.39 -2.78 -1.78
C SER A 6 9.03 -3.29 -3.07
N HIS A 7 9.11 -4.61 -3.23
CA HIS A 7 9.66 -5.25 -4.44
C HIS A 7 9.05 -4.67 -5.73
N LYS A 8 7.71 -4.65 -5.83
CA LYS A 8 7.00 -4.10 -6.99
C LYS A 8 7.29 -2.60 -7.20
N GLY A 9 7.43 -1.83 -6.10
CA GLY A 9 7.70 -0.39 -6.17
C GLY A 9 9.08 -0.11 -6.76
N ARG A 10 10.09 -0.89 -6.35
CA ARG A 10 11.45 -0.82 -6.91
C ARG A 10 11.49 -1.26 -8.36
N GLU A 11 10.78 -2.33 -8.73
CA GLU A 11 10.69 -2.79 -10.12
C GLU A 11 10.04 -1.75 -11.02
N LEU A 12 8.92 -1.16 -10.62
CA LEU A 12 8.23 -0.13 -11.40
C LEU A 12 9.04 1.17 -11.51
N ALA A 13 9.84 1.51 -10.49
CA ALA A 13 10.75 2.64 -10.55
C ALA A 13 11.89 2.41 -11.57
N ALA A 14 12.40 1.17 -11.68
CA ALA A 14 13.44 0.81 -12.62
C ALA A 14 12.91 0.57 -14.05
N ASN A 15 11.70 0.01 -14.16
CA ASN A 15 11.05 -0.34 -15.42
C ASN A 15 9.56 0.00 -15.32
N PRO A 16 9.11 1.17 -15.84
CA PRO A 16 7.76 1.67 -15.62
C PRO A 16 6.74 1.03 -16.56
N TYR A 17 6.76 -0.30 -16.69
CA TYR A 17 5.80 -1.07 -17.48
C TYR A 17 5.18 -2.16 -16.60
N ALA A 18 3.87 -2.29 -16.69
CA ALA A 18 3.13 -3.29 -15.93
C ALA A 18 2.04 -3.96 -16.78
N ALA A 19 1.61 -5.12 -16.30
CA ALA A 19 0.46 -5.84 -16.81
C ALA A 19 -0.50 -6.15 -15.66
N LEU A 20 -1.80 -6.04 -15.92
CA LEU A 20 -2.89 -6.37 -15.01
C LEU A 20 -3.83 -7.35 -15.71
N THR A 21 -4.27 -8.37 -14.98
CA THR A 21 -5.26 -9.34 -15.47
C THR A 21 -6.41 -9.42 -14.48
N PHE A 22 -7.60 -9.03 -14.92
CA PHE A 22 -8.85 -9.35 -14.23
C PHE A 22 -9.36 -10.68 -14.76
N HIS A 23 -9.50 -11.66 -13.89
CA HIS A 23 -10.02 -12.98 -14.22
C HIS A 23 -11.36 -13.18 -13.51
N TRP A 24 -12.45 -13.13 -14.28
CA TRP A 24 -13.82 -13.24 -13.83
C TRP A 24 -14.36 -14.62 -14.16
N VAL A 25 -14.13 -15.55 -13.23
CA VAL A 25 -14.46 -16.98 -13.40
C VAL A 25 -15.95 -17.18 -13.69
N GLU A 26 -16.82 -16.56 -12.89
CA GLU A 26 -18.27 -16.73 -13.00
C GLU A 26 -18.85 -16.20 -14.31
N GLN A 27 -18.18 -15.22 -14.92
CA GLN A 27 -18.57 -14.61 -16.19
C GLN A 27 -17.80 -15.22 -17.37
N GLU A 28 -16.90 -16.17 -17.12
CA GLU A 28 -15.96 -16.77 -18.08
C GLU A 28 -15.22 -15.70 -18.90
N ARG A 29 -14.81 -14.61 -18.25
CA ARG A 29 -14.20 -13.45 -18.89
C ARG A 29 -12.84 -13.14 -18.32
N GLN A 30 -11.97 -12.64 -19.19
CA GLN A 30 -10.67 -12.13 -18.81
C GLN A 30 -10.41 -10.78 -19.48
N VAL A 31 -9.96 -9.80 -18.70
CA VAL A 31 -9.53 -8.49 -19.19
C VAL A 31 -8.06 -8.31 -18.86
N ARG A 32 -7.25 -8.00 -19.89
CA ARG A 32 -5.82 -7.71 -19.76
C ARG A 32 -5.56 -6.25 -20.08
N ILE A 33 -4.75 -5.61 -19.26
CA ILE A 33 -4.32 -4.22 -19.43
C ILE A 33 -2.81 -4.20 -19.33
N GLU A 34 -2.15 -3.62 -20.33
CA GLU A 34 -0.70 -3.50 -20.41
C GLU A 34 -0.37 -2.06 -20.77
N GLY A 35 0.67 -1.51 -20.14
CA GLY A 35 1.04 -0.13 -20.43
C GLY A 35 2.13 0.40 -19.52
N ARG A 36 2.43 1.68 -19.77
CA ARG A 36 3.34 2.45 -18.93
C ARG A 36 2.65 2.82 -17.62
N VAL A 37 3.40 2.77 -16.52
CA VAL A 37 2.95 3.19 -15.19
C VAL A 37 3.54 4.55 -14.86
N GLU A 38 2.73 5.37 -14.21
CA GLU A 38 3.12 6.68 -13.69
C GLU A 38 2.65 6.79 -12.23
N GLN A 39 3.43 7.49 -11.41
CA GLN A 39 3.04 7.77 -10.03
C GLN A 39 1.87 8.76 -10.02
N THR A 40 0.91 8.50 -9.15
CA THR A 40 -0.18 9.44 -8.89
C THR A 40 0.32 10.67 -8.13
N SER A 41 -0.47 11.74 -8.12
CA SER A 41 -0.11 12.90 -7.33
C SER A 41 -0.16 12.60 -5.82
N ALA A 42 0.65 13.33 -5.05
CA ALA A 42 0.60 13.25 -3.60
C ALA A 42 -0.81 13.54 -3.05
N ALA A 43 -1.52 14.50 -3.64
CA ALA A 43 -2.88 14.87 -3.24
C ALA A 43 -3.90 13.73 -3.47
N GLU A 44 -3.82 13.02 -4.61
CA GLU A 44 -4.66 11.83 -4.85
C GLU A 44 -4.33 10.71 -3.88
N SER A 45 -3.04 10.50 -3.60
CA SER A 45 -2.58 9.52 -2.62
C SER A 45 -3.05 9.86 -1.21
N ASP A 46 -3.01 11.13 -0.80
CA ASP A 46 -3.49 11.61 0.50
C ASP A 46 -5.00 11.43 0.63
N ALA A 47 -5.76 11.85 -0.39
CA ALA A 47 -7.21 11.73 -0.40
C ALA A 47 -7.67 10.26 -0.29
N TYR A 48 -7.06 9.38 -1.08
CA TYR A 48 -7.36 7.94 -1.00
C TYR A 48 -6.87 7.32 0.31
N PHE A 49 -5.72 7.76 0.86
CA PHE A 49 -5.26 7.26 2.15
C PHE A 49 -6.26 7.58 3.27
N GLN A 50 -6.80 8.80 3.29
CA GLN A 50 -7.76 9.22 4.30
C GLN A 50 -9.11 8.49 4.19
N SER A 51 -9.50 8.03 3.01
CA SER A 51 -10.74 7.24 2.86
C SER A 51 -10.62 5.79 3.38
N ARG A 52 -9.42 5.30 3.69
CA ARG A 52 -9.22 3.93 4.21
C ARG A 52 -9.61 3.84 5.68
N PRO A 53 -10.08 2.68 6.19
CA PRO A 53 -10.31 2.48 7.62
C PRO A 53 -9.05 2.75 8.45
N SER A 54 -9.21 3.20 9.69
CA SER A 54 -8.10 3.56 10.59
C SER A 54 -7.07 2.44 10.75
N GLY A 55 -7.52 1.19 10.98
CA GLY A 55 -6.63 0.03 11.06
C GLY A 55 -5.82 -0.23 9.78
N SER A 56 -6.38 0.09 8.62
CA SER A 56 -5.66 0.03 7.34
C SER A 56 -4.61 1.13 7.19
N ARG A 57 -4.86 2.32 7.75
CA ARG A 57 -3.90 3.43 7.82
C ARG A 57 -2.77 3.12 8.80
N ILE A 58 -3.08 2.56 9.97
CA ILE A 58 -2.07 2.08 10.94
C ILE A 58 -1.24 0.94 10.33
N GLY A 59 -1.88 -0.01 9.65
CA GLY A 59 -1.17 -1.08 8.95
C GLY A 59 -0.19 -0.59 7.88
N ALA A 60 -0.47 0.58 7.28
CA ALA A 60 0.46 1.23 6.36
C ALA A 60 1.73 1.77 7.04
N TRP A 61 1.65 2.12 8.31
CA TRP A 61 2.80 2.55 9.13
C TRP A 61 3.54 1.38 9.76
N SER A 62 2.81 0.35 10.21
CA SER A 62 3.38 -0.73 11.00
C SER A 62 4.00 -1.85 10.18
N SER A 63 3.68 -1.95 8.89
CA SER A 63 4.16 -3.04 8.03
C SER A 63 5.35 -2.59 7.18
N PRO A 64 6.58 -3.09 7.46
CA PRO A 64 7.69 -2.96 6.52
C PRO A 64 7.46 -3.94 5.35
N GLN A 65 6.60 -3.55 4.40
CA GLN A 65 6.16 -4.43 3.33
C GLN A 65 7.35 -4.96 2.52
N SER A 66 7.44 -6.29 2.43
CA SER A 66 8.49 -7.05 1.73
C SER A 66 9.86 -7.09 2.44
N GLU A 67 9.93 -6.76 3.74
CA GLU A 67 11.12 -7.00 4.56
C GLU A 67 11.00 -8.27 5.41
N VAL A 68 12.15 -8.86 5.76
CA VAL A 68 12.21 -10.04 6.65
C VAL A 68 11.91 -9.59 8.08
N ILE A 69 10.89 -10.20 8.68
CA ILE A 69 10.54 -10.01 10.09
C ILE A 69 10.81 -11.29 10.89
N PRO A 70 11.19 -11.20 12.17
CA PRO A 70 11.52 -12.38 12.97
C PRO A 70 10.33 -13.31 13.20
N ASN A 71 9.15 -12.74 13.48
CA ASN A 71 7.93 -13.48 13.80
C ASN A 71 6.69 -12.57 13.73
N ARG A 72 5.51 -13.19 13.91
CA ARG A 72 4.22 -12.49 13.93
C ARG A 72 4.08 -11.49 15.08
N ALA A 73 4.62 -11.80 16.27
CA ALA A 73 4.52 -10.93 17.44
C ALA A 73 5.18 -9.56 17.18
N THR A 74 6.24 -9.53 16.36
CA THR A 74 6.89 -8.28 15.93
C THR A 74 5.93 -7.34 15.20
N LEU A 75 5.08 -7.89 14.31
CA LEU A 75 4.08 -7.08 13.58
C LEU A 75 2.98 -6.58 14.51
N GLU A 76 2.52 -7.41 15.45
CA GLU A 76 1.49 -7.05 16.42
C GLU A 76 1.99 -5.94 17.35
N GLU A 77 3.25 -6.02 17.77
CA GLU A 77 3.90 -4.98 18.57
C GLU A 77 4.01 -3.67 17.80
N LEU A 78 4.51 -3.68 16.56
CA LEU A 78 4.58 -2.49 15.70
C LEU A 78 3.19 -1.87 15.48
N PHE A 79 2.17 -2.71 15.23
CA PHE A 79 0.80 -2.22 15.06
C PHE A 79 0.30 -1.50 16.31
N ASN A 80 0.47 -2.11 17.49
CA ASN A 80 0.07 -1.52 18.76
C ASN A 80 0.84 -0.22 19.07
N GLN A 81 2.15 -0.19 18.78
CA GLN A 81 2.97 1.01 18.93
C GLN A 81 2.43 2.16 18.07
N PHE A 82 2.10 1.91 16.80
CA PHE A 82 1.55 2.94 15.93
C PHE A 82 0.10 3.33 16.28
N GLN A 83 -0.70 2.39 16.78
CA GLN A 83 -2.03 2.69 17.30
C GLN A 83 -1.97 3.62 18.52
N GLN A 84 -1.01 3.41 19.42
CA GLN A 84 -0.78 4.31 20.57
C GLN A 84 -0.20 5.65 20.14
N ARG A 85 0.66 5.67 19.11
CA ARG A 85 1.24 6.89 18.55
C ARG A 85 0.19 7.78 17.88
N TYR A 86 -0.84 7.18 17.28
CA TYR A 86 -1.92 7.89 16.61
C TYR A 86 -3.27 7.55 17.27
N PRO A 87 -3.56 8.12 18.45
CA PRO A 87 -4.81 7.85 19.17
C PRO A 87 -6.01 8.52 18.49
N ASP A 88 -5.80 9.61 17.76
CA ASP A 88 -6.81 10.23 16.90
C ASP A 88 -6.73 9.64 15.49
N GLU A 89 -7.73 8.85 15.14
CA GLU A 89 -7.80 8.20 13.84
C GLU A 89 -7.85 9.19 12.68
N ALA A 90 -8.43 10.37 12.87
CA ALA A 90 -8.57 11.40 11.82
C ALA A 90 -7.23 12.09 11.51
N ALA A 91 -6.27 12.00 12.42
CA ALA A 91 -4.97 12.65 12.31
C ALA A 91 -3.86 11.74 11.76
N ILE A 92 -4.15 10.47 11.43
CA ILE A 92 -3.12 9.54 10.91
C ILE A 92 -2.64 10.04 9.53
N PRO A 93 -1.39 10.49 9.39
CA PRO A 93 -0.89 10.99 8.11
C PRO A 93 -0.53 9.82 7.20
N ARG A 94 -0.50 10.06 5.89
CA ARG A 94 0.04 9.08 4.93
C ARG A 94 1.55 8.96 5.10
N PRO A 95 2.13 7.75 5.19
CA PRO A 95 3.58 7.57 5.13
C PRO A 95 4.14 8.01 3.77
N GLU A 96 5.30 8.67 3.73
CA GLU A 96 5.93 9.14 2.48
C GLU A 96 6.21 8.00 1.49
N TYR A 97 6.51 6.81 2.00
CA TYR A 97 6.81 5.62 1.21
C TYR A 97 5.55 4.89 0.69
N TRP A 98 4.35 5.42 0.89
CA TRP A 98 3.09 4.81 0.48
C TRP A 98 2.32 5.73 -0.47
N GLY A 99 1.85 5.20 -1.60
CA GLY A 99 1.05 5.98 -2.55
C GLY A 99 0.69 5.21 -3.81
N GLY A 100 0.24 5.93 -4.83
CA GLY A 100 -0.08 5.39 -6.16
C GLY A 100 1.01 5.64 -7.17
#